data_AF-A0A0N1HSN7-F1
#
_entry.id   AF-A0A0N1HSN7-F1
#
_cell.length_a   1.000
_cell.length_b   1.000
_cell.length_c   1.000
_cell.angle_alpha   90.00
_cell.angle_beta   90.00
_cell.angle_gamma   90.00
#
_symmetry.space_group_name_H-M   'P 1'
#
loop_
_entity.id
_entity.type
_entity.pdbx_description
1 polymer ?
#
loop_
_entity_poly.entity_id
_entity_poly.type
_entity_poly.pdbx_seq_one_letter_code
_entity_poly.pdbx_strand_id
1 'polypeptide(L)' 'MSSPRRRLETDVMKLLMSDYDVTLVNDNMQEFFVTFKGPTETPFADGRWKVHVELPDAYPYSSPSIGFVNRIFHPNIDEQ' A
#
# COMPACT_ATOMS: atom_id res chain seq x y z
N MET A 1 -6.24 25.02 -7.61
CA MET A 1 -6.34 23.55 -7.74
C MET A 1 -4.93 22.99 -7.56
N SER A 2 -4.70 22.10 -6.59
CA SER A 2 -3.43 21.37 -6.51
C SER A 2 -3.28 20.50 -7.77
N SER A 3 -2.11 20.47 -8.40
CA SER A 3 -1.90 19.54 -9.50
C SER A 3 -2.06 18.09 -8.98
N PRO A 4 -2.61 17.16 -9.79
CA PRO A 4 -2.70 15.74 -9.42
C PRO A 4 -1.33 15.17 -9.01
N ARG A 5 -0.27 15.58 -9.71
CA ARG A 5 1.11 15.24 -9.40
C ARG A 5 1.54 15.67 -7.99
N ARG A 6 1.18 16.88 -7.57
CA ARG A 6 1.46 17.36 -6.21
C ARG A 6 0.73 16.55 -5.16
N ARG A 7 -0.47 16.01 -5.47
CA ARG A 7 -1.20 15.15 -4.55
C ARG A 7 -0.50 13.81 -4.36
N LEU A 8 -0.12 13.16 -5.46
CA LEU A 8 0.66 11.92 -5.44
C LEU A 8 1.94 12.07 -4.61
N GLU A 9 2.74 13.08 -4.91
CA GLU A 9 4.01 13.33 -4.21
C GLU A 9 3.78 13.56 -2.70
N THR A 10 2.75 14.34 -2.34
CA THR A 10 2.43 14.61 -0.93
C THR A 10 2.02 13.34 -0.19
N ASP A 11 1.23 12.47 -0.82
CA ASP A 11 0.68 11.27 -0.18
C ASP A 11 1.74 10.21 0.03
N VAL A 12 2.57 9.96 -0.98
CA VAL A 12 3.67 9.01 -0.89
C VAL A 12 4.75 9.52 0.07
N MET A 13 5.10 10.81 0.05
CA MET A 13 6.06 11.35 1.02
C MET A 13 5.56 11.24 2.46
N LYS A 14 4.27 11.50 2.72
CA LYS A 14 3.69 11.30 4.05
C LYS A 14 3.73 9.84 4.48
N LEU A 15 3.49 8.91 3.56
CA LEU A 15 3.59 7.48 3.82
C LEU A 15 5.04 7.08 4.14
N LEU A 16 6.03 7.57 3.38
CA LEU A 16 7.45 7.30 3.64
C LEU A 16 7.96 7.90 4.97
N MET A 17 7.31 8.96 5.46
CA MET A 17 7.62 9.57 6.76
C MET A 17 6.81 8.98 7.92
N SER A 18 6.00 7.96 7.67
CA SER A 18 5.20 7.30 8.70
C SER A 18 5.93 6.08 9.30
N ASP A 19 5.33 5.46 10.31
CA ASP A 19 5.88 4.24 10.95
C ASP A 19 5.64 2.95 10.13
N TYR A 20 5.11 3.07 8.92
CA TYR A 20 4.96 1.94 8.01
C TYR A 20 6.29 1.62 7.34
N ASP A 21 6.56 0.33 7.18
CA ASP A 21 7.69 -0.17 6.42
C ASP A 21 7.33 -0.20 4.93
N VAL A 22 7.94 0.69 4.16
CA VAL A 22 7.60 0.98 2.76
C VAL A 22 8.86 0.80 1.90
N THR A 23 8.74 0.06 0.80
CA THR A 23 9.83 -0.16 -0.16
C THR A 23 9.36 0.26 -1.55
N LEU A 24 9.97 1.28 -2.14
CA LEU A 24 9.66 1.70 -3.52
C LEU A 24 10.17 0.66 -4.53
N VAL A 25 9.43 0.47 -5.61
CA VAL A 25 9.86 -0.36 -6.75
C VAL A 25 10.56 0.54 -7.76
N ASN A 26 11.81 0.22 -8.11
CA ASN A 26 12.63 0.98 -9.06
C ASN A 26 12.71 2.50 -8.75
N ASP A 27 12.69 2.88 -7.47
CA ASP A 27 12.63 4.28 -7.01
C ASP A 27 11.46 5.10 -7.59
N ASN A 28 10.40 4.42 -8.05
CA ASN A 28 9.18 5.03 -8.54
C ASN A 28 8.17 5.25 -7.40
N MET A 29 7.49 6.40 -7.39
CA MET A 29 6.46 6.72 -6.40
C MET A 29 5.08 6.13 -6.75
N GLN A 30 4.90 5.60 -7.97
CA GLN A 30 3.65 4.96 -8.40
C GLN A 30 3.56 3.48 -8.02
N GLU A 31 4.66 2.82 -7.67
CA GLU A 31 4.68 1.39 -7.40
C GLU A 31 5.56 1.11 -6.17
N PHE A 32 4.98 0.51 -5.14
CA PHE A 32 5.69 0.25 -3.89
C PHE A 32 5.06 -0.89 -3.11
N PHE A 33 5.83 -1.42 -2.16
CA PHE A 33 5.37 -2.39 -1.20
C PHE A 33 5.23 -1.78 0.19
N VAL A 34 4.24 -2.23 0.95
CA VAL A 34 4.05 -1.87 2.36
C VAL A 34 3.93 -3.14 3.20
N THR A 35 4.64 -3.20 4.34
CA THR A 35 4.49 -4.29 5.30
C THR A 35 3.39 -3.98 6.31
N PHE A 36 2.31 -4.75 6.27
CA PHE A 36 1.20 -4.68 7.20
C PHE A 36 1.44 -5.65 8.36
N LYS A 37 1.34 -5.15 9.59
CA LYS A 37 1.37 -5.96 10.80
C LYS A 37 -0.06 -6.34 11.16
N GLY A 38 -0.28 -7.60 11.50
CA GLY A 38 -1.57 -8.08 11.96
C GLY A 38 -2.05 -7.34 13.19
N PRO A 39 -3.32 -6.88 13.22
CA PRO A 39 -3.87 -6.22 14.39
C PRO A 39 -3.87 -7.16 15.60
N THR A 40 -3.52 -6.62 16.76
CA THR A 40 -3.69 -7.31 18.04
C THR A 40 -5.17 -7.66 18.26
N GLU A 41 -5.46 -8.67 19.06
CA GLU A 41 -6.85 -9.13 19.33
C GLU A 41 -7.60 -9.67 18.09
N THR A 42 -6.87 -10.04 17.04
CA THR A 42 -7.43 -10.74 15.87
C THR A 42 -6.67 -12.05 15.62
N PRO A 43 -7.23 -13.00 14.85
CA PRO A 43 -6.50 -14.20 14.43
C PRO A 43 -5.22 -13.91 13.61
N PHE A 44 -5.06 -12.68 13.16
CA PHE A 44 -3.91 -12.22 12.38
C PHE A 44 -2.78 -11.65 13.23
N ALA A 45 -2.96 -11.55 14.55
CA ALA A 45 -1.96 -11.02 15.47
C ALA A 45 -0.58 -11.66 15.23
N ASP A 46 0.47 -10.85 15.36
CA ASP A 46 1.88 -11.18 15.06
C ASP A 46 2.18 -11.53 13.60
N GLY A 47 1.17 -11.69 12.75
CA GLY A 47 1.33 -11.89 11.32
C GLY A 47 1.87 -10.66 10.60
N ARG A 48 2.50 -10.90 9.44
CA ARG A 48 3.06 -9.87 8.58
C ARG A 48 2.70 -10.14 7.13
N TRP A 49 2.18 -9.12 6.46
CA TRP A 49 1.80 -9.21 5.06
C TRP A 49 2.43 -8.11 4.26
N LYS A 50 3.12 -8.48 3.19
CA LYS A 50 3.62 -7.56 2.18
C LYS A 50 2.48 -7.27 1.20
N VAL A 51 2.13 -6.00 1.09
CA VAL A 51 1.07 -5.52 0.21
C VAL A 51 1.73 -4.77 -0.95
N HIS A 52 1.38 -5.12 -2.18
CA HIS A 52 1.75 -4.39 -3.39
C HIS A 52 0.75 -3.27 -3.64
N VAL A 53 1.26 -2.08 -3.94
CA VAL A 53 0.45 -0.89 -4.22
C VAL A 53 0.89 -0.30 -5.55
N GLU A 54 -0.08 -0.12 -6.44
CA GLU A 54 0.07 0.56 -7.73
C GLU A 54 -0.85 1.77 -7.78
N LEU A 55 -0.27 2.95 -7.99
CA LEU A 55 -0.99 4.20 -8.21
C LEU A 55 -1.15 4.42 -9.73
N PRO A 56 -2.38 4.48 -10.25
CA PRO A 56 -2.57 4.77 -11.67
C PRO A 56 -2.22 6.23 -12.00
N ASP A 57 -1.95 6.52 -13.27
CA ASP A 57 -1.69 7.89 -13.75
C ASP A 57 -2.85 8.87 -13.45
N ALA A 58 -4.08 8.35 -13.38
CA ALA A 58 -5.27 9.12 -13.04
C ALA A 58 -5.46 9.36 -11.54
N TYR A 59 -4.55 8.89 -10.67
CA TYR A 59 -4.58 9.20 -9.24
C TYR A 59 -4.51 10.72 -9.01
N PRO A 60 -5.33 11.30 -8.12
CA PRO A 60 -6.21 10.66 -7.13
C PRO A 60 -7.66 10.42 -7.60
N TYR A 61 -7.98 10.63 -8.88
CA TYR A 61 -9.34 10.45 -9.40
C TYR A 61 -9.69 8.98 -9.67
N SER A 62 -8.67 8.14 -9.88
CA SER A 62 -8.78 6.69 -9.85
C SER A 62 -8.11 6.12 -8.59
N SER A 63 -8.70 5.06 -8.04
CA SER A 63 -8.17 4.39 -6.85
C SER A 63 -6.86 3.68 -7.14
N PRO A 64 -5.98 3.54 -6.14
CA PRO A 64 -4.87 2.58 -6.19
C PRO A 64 -5.36 1.15 -6.43
N SER A 65 -4.52 0.35 -7.09
CA SER A 65 -4.62 -1.11 -7.09
C SER A 65 -3.81 -1.66 -5.92
N ILE A 66 -4.40 -2.58 -5.16
CA ILE A 66 -3.81 -3.13 -3.93
C ILE A 66 -3.88 -4.66 -4.00
N GLY A 67 -2.78 -5.34 -3.71
CA GLY A 67 -2.72 -6.81 -3.68
C GLY A 67 -1.85 -7.34 -2.54
N PHE A 68 -2.27 -8.45 -1.92
CA PHE A 68 -1.45 -9.14 -0.93
C PHE A 68 -0.43 -10.03 -1.65
N VAL A 69 0.86 -9.82 -1.40
CA VAL A 69 1.94 -10.60 -2.05
C VAL A 69 2.07 -11.98 -1.41
N ASN A 70 1.89 -12.07 -0.09
CA ASN A 70 1.83 -13.34 0.61
C ASN A 70 0.42 -13.65 1.07
N ARG A 71 0.10 -14.96 1.08
CA ARG A 71 -1.24 -15.46 1.34
C ARG A 71 -1.78 -15.01 2.70
N ILE A 72 -3.06 -14.70 2.73
CA ILE A 72 -3.85 -14.42 3.91
C ILE A 72 -5.20 -15.12 3.77
N PHE A 73 -5.66 -15.77 4.84
CA PHE A 73 -6.98 -16.37 4.87
C PHE A 73 -7.98 -15.37 5.45
N HIS A 74 -8.61 -14.58 4.58
CA HIS A 74 -9.57 -13.55 4.99
C HIS A 74 -10.78 -13.55 4.04
N PRO A 75 -12.03 -13.46 4.53
CA PRO A 75 -13.23 -13.56 3.69
C PRO A 75 -13.33 -12.54 2.54
N ASN A 76 -12.58 -11.45 2.63
CA ASN A 76 -12.55 -10.37 1.64
C ASN A 76 -11.27 -10.33 0.80
N ILE A 77 -10.42 -11.34 0.89
CA ILE A 77 -9.18 -11.45 0.13
C ILE A 77 -9.17 -12.82 -0.53
N ASP A 78 -9.03 -12.85 -1.86
CA ASP A 78 -8.93 -14.08 -2.61
C ASP A 78 -7.55 -14.73 -2.45
N GLU A 79 -7.45 -16.02 -2.77
CA GLU A 79 -6.19 -16.78 -2.70
C GLU A 79 -5.37 -16.72 -3.99
N GLN A 80 -5.78 -15.90 -4.98
CA GLN A 80 -5.17 -15.88 -6.31
C GLN A 80 -3.71 -15.39 -6.31
#